data_AF-A0A482WKU2-F1
#
_entry.id   AF-A0A482WKU2-F1
#
_cell.length_a   1.000
_cell.length_b   1.000
_cell.length_c   1.000
_cell.angle_alpha   90.00
_cell.angle_beta   90.00
_cell.angle_gamma   90.00
#
_symmetry.space_group_name_H-M   'P 1'
#
loop_
_entity.id
_entity.type
_entity.pdbx_description
1 polymer ?
#
loop_
_entity_poly.entity_id
_entity_poly.type
_entity_poly.pdbx_seq_one_letter_code
_entity_poly.pdbx_strand_id
1 'polypeptide(L)'
;MTSEVPFNKQLRKATRDVHAMSDALVNAKLAFAMSDNSVWAEGLLIFYEIFRYLENAMTRLRATPLGELHIAGMDRTEAFERDLDFYLGPNWRKSYTPRDSVAKYLAHLQRIEKEDPIRLCAYVYHLYMGLFSGGQILRKKRTVAKKFRSFAFFLYSNDVQTEANRKGGDAVTDFGDYSVRELKLQLVESINSIAAGLDEKTKMALLEESRTVFVLNNSVVKSVRGADEVLLRRLIVFAIVVVMLMILYFVFFAKE
;
A
#
# COMPACT_ATOMS: atom_id res chain seq x y z
N MET A 1 -40.04 -1.27 -8.56
CA MET A 1 -39.04 -1.16 -7.49
C MET A 1 -37.78 -0.57 -8.11
N THR A 2 -37.47 0.70 -7.85
CA THR A 2 -36.18 1.27 -8.25
C THR A 2 -35.10 0.51 -7.49
N SER A 3 -34.23 -0.23 -8.20
CA SER A 3 -33.12 -0.92 -7.54
C SER A 3 -32.25 0.13 -6.87
N GLU A 4 -32.27 0.18 -5.54
CA GLU A 4 -31.40 1.06 -4.77
C GLU A 4 -29.94 0.80 -5.18
N VAL A 5 -29.16 1.87 -5.32
CA VAL A 5 -27.75 1.74 -5.75
C VAL A 5 -26.99 0.94 -4.70
N PRO A 6 -26.31 -0.17 -5.04
CA PRO A 6 -25.54 -0.96 -4.09
C PRO A 6 -24.57 -0.11 -3.28
N PHE A 7 -24.46 -0.37 -1.97
CA PHE A 7 -23.70 0.46 -1.04
C PHE A 7 -22.22 0.57 -1.42
N ASN A 8 -21.60 -0.49 -1.94
CA ASN A 8 -20.23 -0.46 -2.45
C ASN A 8 -20.02 0.57 -3.58
N LYS A 9 -21.04 0.80 -4.43
CA LYS A 9 -21.01 1.86 -5.45
C LYS A 9 -21.18 3.25 -4.83
N GLN A 10 -21.97 3.36 -3.76
CA GLN A 10 -22.10 4.60 -2.99
C GLN A 10 -20.77 4.97 -2.31
N LEU A 11 -20.09 4.01 -1.67
CA LEU A 11 -18.74 4.18 -1.10
C LEU A 11 -17.76 4.70 -2.15
N ARG A 12 -17.73 4.07 -3.34
CA ARG A 12 -16.87 4.50 -4.45
C ARG A 12 -17.19 5.91 -4.93
N LYS A 13 -18.47 6.28 -4.98
CA LYS A 13 -18.90 7.63 -5.36
C LYS A 13 -18.47 8.66 -4.31
N ALA A 14 -18.67 8.36 -3.03
CA ALA A 14 -18.35 9.24 -1.92
C ALA A 14 -16.85 9.52 -1.78
N THR A 15 -15.99 8.57 -2.19
CA THR A 15 -14.53 8.69 -2.06
C THR A 15 -13.82 9.06 -3.35
N ARG A 16 -14.52 9.23 -4.48
CA ARG A 16 -13.91 9.42 -5.81
C ARG A 16 -12.81 10.49 -5.84
N ASP A 17 -13.10 11.68 -5.32
CA ASP A 17 -12.19 12.82 -5.46
C ASP A 17 -10.96 12.67 -4.54
N VAL A 18 -11.15 12.18 -3.31
CA VAL A 18 -10.05 11.90 -2.39
C VAL A 18 -9.23 10.67 -2.82
N HIS A 19 -9.86 9.68 -3.45
CA HIS A 19 -9.18 8.54 -4.06
C HIS A 19 -8.26 9.00 -5.19
N ALA A 20 -8.70 9.89 -6.07
CA ALA A 20 -7.87 10.44 -7.15
C ALA A 20 -6.62 11.17 -6.60
N MET A 21 -6.79 11.94 -5.52
CA MET A 21 -5.67 12.58 -4.82
C MET A 21 -4.70 11.55 -4.22
N SER A 22 -5.25 10.48 -3.64
CA SER A 22 -4.47 9.41 -3.05
C SER A 22 -3.67 8.65 -4.11
N ASP A 23 -4.28 8.35 -5.26
CA ASP A 23 -3.62 7.72 -6.41
C ASP A 23 -2.45 8.57 -6.91
N ALA A 24 -2.64 9.88 -7.06
CA ALA A 24 -1.57 10.79 -7.48
C ALA A 24 -0.41 10.79 -6.48
N LEU A 25 -0.71 10.88 -5.18
CA LEU A 25 0.29 10.87 -4.11
C LEU A 25 1.07 9.54 -4.07
N VAL A 26 0.36 8.40 -4.10
CA VAL A 26 0.97 7.07 -4.07
C VAL A 26 1.83 6.86 -5.32
N ASN A 27 1.35 7.21 -6.51
CA ASN A 27 2.14 7.08 -7.74
C ASN A 27 3.42 7.93 -7.70
N ALA A 28 3.36 9.15 -7.15
CA ALA A 28 4.54 9.98 -6.97
C ALA A 28 5.57 9.34 -6.02
N LYS A 29 5.13 8.80 -4.87
CA LYS A 29 6.02 8.12 -3.92
C LYS A 29 6.57 6.79 -4.48
N LEU A 30 5.78 6.06 -5.26
CA LEU A 30 6.19 4.80 -5.89
C LEU A 30 7.36 4.95 -6.87
N ALA A 31 7.48 6.11 -7.55
CA ALA A 31 8.60 6.37 -8.45
C ALA A 31 9.97 6.32 -7.72
N PHE A 32 9.99 6.63 -6.43
CA PHE A 32 11.17 6.54 -5.57
C PHE A 32 11.27 5.17 -4.89
N ALA A 33 10.16 4.65 -4.37
CA ALA A 33 10.12 3.35 -3.69
C ALA A 33 10.53 2.18 -4.60
N MET A 34 10.24 2.24 -5.91
CA MET A 34 10.66 1.18 -6.84
C MET A 34 12.17 1.16 -7.11
N SER A 35 12.88 2.25 -6.83
CA SER A 35 14.34 2.33 -7.01
C SER A 35 15.14 2.10 -5.74
N ASP A 36 14.49 2.09 -4.57
CA ASP A 36 15.16 2.00 -3.29
C ASP A 36 14.39 1.11 -2.31
N ASN A 37 15.04 0.02 -1.87
CA ASN A 37 14.47 -0.96 -0.95
C ASN A 37 14.14 -0.36 0.43
N SER A 38 14.89 0.64 0.90
CA SER A 38 14.63 1.30 2.19
C SER A 38 13.35 2.13 2.13
N VAL A 39 13.14 2.88 1.03
CA VAL A 39 11.93 3.66 0.81
C VAL A 39 10.73 2.73 0.60
N TRP A 40 10.93 1.58 -0.03
CA TRP A 40 9.91 0.55 -0.13
C TRP A 40 9.51 0.00 1.25
N ALA A 41 10.49 -0.35 2.09
CA ALA A 41 10.23 -0.83 3.44
C ALA A 41 9.51 0.19 4.31
N GLU A 42 9.84 1.48 4.19
CA GLU A 42 9.12 2.57 4.85
C GLU A 42 7.64 2.62 4.46
N GLY A 43 7.33 2.38 3.18
CA GLY A 43 5.96 2.23 2.71
C GLY A 43 5.22 1.04 3.33
N LEU A 44 5.92 -0.07 3.61
CA LEU A 44 5.35 -1.23 4.30
C LEU A 44 5.12 -0.95 5.79
N LEU A 45 6.10 -0.33 6.47
CA LEU A 45 6.04 -0.03 7.90
C LEU A 45 4.86 0.87 8.28
N ILE A 46 4.49 1.82 7.42
CA ILE A 46 3.36 2.72 7.72
C ILE A 46 2.01 2.02 7.69
N PHE A 47 1.87 0.91 6.95
CA PHE A 47 0.62 0.15 6.85
C PHE A 47 0.62 -1.10 7.74
N TYR A 48 1.78 -1.67 8.08
CA TYR A 48 1.89 -2.86 8.92
C TYR A 48 1.03 -2.78 10.20
N GLU A 49 1.20 -1.71 10.98
CA GLU A 49 0.48 -1.54 12.24
C GLU A 49 -1.03 -1.34 12.03
N ILE A 50 -1.42 -0.70 10.93
CA ILE A 50 -2.83 -0.43 10.60
C ILE A 50 -3.53 -1.75 10.24
N PHE A 51 -2.94 -2.56 9.37
CA PHE A 51 -3.49 -3.88 9.02
C PHE A 51 -3.52 -4.80 10.25
N ARG A 52 -2.43 -4.84 11.03
CA ARG A 52 -2.37 -5.61 12.28
C ARG A 52 -3.47 -5.21 13.26
N TYR A 53 -3.74 -3.91 13.39
CA TYR A 53 -4.81 -3.44 14.24
C TYR A 53 -6.18 -3.94 13.75
N LEU A 54 -6.47 -3.76 12.46
CA LEU A 54 -7.76 -4.11 11.86
C LEU A 54 -8.03 -5.61 11.87
N GLU A 55 -7.02 -6.44 11.59
CA GLU A 55 -7.11 -7.91 11.64
C GLU A 55 -7.43 -8.40 13.06
N ASN A 56 -6.76 -7.83 14.06
CA ASN A 56 -7.07 -8.10 15.46
C ASN A 56 -8.47 -7.59 15.85
N ALA A 57 -8.91 -6.44 15.33
CA ALA A 57 -10.25 -5.90 15.60
C ALA A 57 -11.34 -6.78 14.99
N MET A 58 -11.18 -7.25 13.74
CA MET A 58 -12.08 -8.21 13.10
C MET A 58 -12.19 -9.51 13.91
N THR A 59 -11.08 -9.98 14.48
CA THR A 59 -11.07 -11.17 15.35
C THR A 59 -11.81 -10.91 16.68
N ARG A 60 -11.50 -9.79 17.36
CA ARG A 60 -12.15 -9.42 18.64
C ARG A 60 -13.65 -9.20 18.49
N LEU A 61 -14.06 -8.55 17.40
CA LEU A 61 -15.45 -8.16 17.11
C LEU A 61 -16.13 -9.10 16.12
N ARG A 62 -15.72 -10.38 16.08
CA ARG A 62 -16.25 -11.39 15.15
C ARG A 62 -17.77 -11.59 15.19
N ALA A 63 -18.42 -11.24 16.31
CA ALA A 63 -19.87 -11.35 16.51
C ALA A 63 -20.64 -10.06 16.11
N THR A 64 -19.96 -9.10 15.50
CA THR A 64 -20.53 -7.84 14.99
C THR A 64 -20.43 -7.81 13.46
N PRO A 65 -21.06 -6.85 12.76
CA PRO A 65 -20.92 -6.74 11.30
C PRO A 65 -19.46 -6.62 10.80
N LEU A 66 -18.53 -6.15 11.65
CA LEU A 66 -17.11 -6.11 11.30
C LEU A 66 -16.53 -7.52 11.04
N GLY A 67 -17.00 -8.53 11.78
CA GLY A 67 -16.58 -9.92 11.60
C GLY A 67 -16.95 -10.51 10.25
N GLU A 68 -18.04 -10.03 9.62
CA GLU A 68 -18.47 -10.47 8.28
C GLU A 68 -17.49 -10.06 7.17
N LEU A 69 -16.59 -9.11 7.46
CA LEU A 69 -15.52 -8.70 6.54
C LEU A 69 -14.24 -9.54 6.69
N HIS A 70 -14.16 -10.42 7.71
CA HIS A 70 -13.00 -11.27 7.96
C HIS A 70 -13.04 -12.51 7.06
N ILE A 71 -12.66 -12.32 5.81
CA ILE A 71 -12.63 -13.39 4.80
C ILE A 71 -11.31 -14.14 4.88
N ALA A 72 -11.38 -15.48 4.84
CA ALA A 72 -10.20 -16.34 4.84
C ALA A 72 -9.24 -15.99 3.69
N GLY A 73 -7.94 -15.93 4.00
CA GLY A 73 -6.89 -15.58 3.03
C GLY A 73 -6.63 -14.08 2.88
N MET A 74 -7.42 -13.21 3.53
CA MET A 74 -7.18 -11.76 3.49
C MET A 74 -6.04 -11.31 4.39
N ASP A 75 -5.86 -11.90 5.58
CA ASP A 75 -4.90 -11.45 6.59
C ASP A 75 -3.48 -11.25 6.03
N ARG A 76 -2.90 -10.08 6.28
CA ARG A 76 -1.63 -9.60 5.75
C ARG A 76 -0.58 -9.34 6.81
N THR A 77 -0.90 -9.36 8.11
CA THR A 77 0.08 -9.07 9.17
C THR A 77 1.36 -9.89 8.98
N GLU A 78 1.26 -11.21 8.90
CA GLU A 78 2.44 -12.07 8.69
C GLU A 78 3.14 -11.81 7.36
N ALA A 79 2.38 -11.45 6.32
CA ALA A 79 2.92 -11.13 5.01
C ALA A 79 3.75 -9.83 5.04
N PHE A 80 3.29 -8.82 5.78
CA PHE A 80 4.07 -7.61 6.06
C PHE A 80 5.36 -7.95 6.80
N GLU A 81 5.29 -8.81 7.81
CA GLU A 81 6.45 -9.19 8.61
C GLU A 81 7.51 -9.91 7.78
N ARG A 82 7.11 -10.83 6.89
CA ARG A 82 8.01 -11.49 5.93
C ARG A 82 8.68 -10.50 4.98
N ASP A 83 7.90 -9.54 4.43
CA ASP A 83 8.46 -8.54 3.54
C ASP A 83 9.40 -7.58 4.29
N LEU A 84 9.06 -7.19 5.52
CA LEU A 84 9.90 -6.32 6.35
C LEU A 84 11.19 -7.03 6.78
N ASP A 85 11.13 -8.30 7.17
CA ASP A 85 12.33 -9.12 7.42
C ASP A 85 13.24 -9.19 6.19
N PHE A 86 12.64 -9.29 4.99
CA PHE A 86 13.38 -9.30 3.73
C PHE A 86 14.08 -7.96 3.44
N TYR A 87 13.41 -6.82 3.66
CA TYR A 87 13.98 -5.51 3.30
C TYR A 87 14.86 -4.89 4.38
N LEU A 88 14.54 -5.12 5.66
CA LEU A 88 15.18 -4.47 6.81
C LEU A 88 16.02 -5.45 7.66
N GLY A 89 15.94 -6.75 7.36
CA GLY A 89 16.62 -7.82 8.10
C GLY A 89 15.83 -8.31 9.33
N PRO A 90 16.18 -9.49 9.88
CA PRO A 90 15.38 -10.23 10.87
C PRO A 90 15.19 -9.54 12.23
N ASN A 91 15.90 -8.43 12.47
CA ASN A 91 15.84 -7.67 13.73
C ASN A 91 15.17 -6.30 13.57
N TRP A 92 14.50 -6.04 12.45
CA TRP A 92 13.92 -4.71 12.14
C TRP A 92 13.00 -4.18 13.24
N ARG A 93 12.30 -5.09 13.96
CA ARG A 93 11.42 -4.73 15.08
C ARG A 93 12.16 -4.08 16.26
N LYS A 94 13.45 -4.37 16.49
CA LYS A 94 14.19 -3.84 17.64
C LYS A 94 14.40 -2.33 17.58
N SER A 95 14.47 -1.78 16.38
CA SER A 95 14.64 -0.34 16.13
C SER A 95 13.39 0.31 15.57
N TYR A 96 12.29 -0.43 15.46
CA TYR A 96 11.05 0.05 14.87
C TYR A 96 10.19 0.76 15.92
N THR A 97 9.85 2.01 15.62
CA THR A 97 8.83 2.77 16.34
C THR A 97 7.82 3.27 15.31
N PRO A 98 6.49 3.09 15.52
CA PRO A 98 5.49 3.66 14.66
C PRO A 98 5.65 5.17 14.53
N ARG A 99 5.48 5.70 13.31
CA ARG A 99 5.54 7.15 13.05
C ARG A 99 4.38 7.85 13.74
N ASP A 100 4.54 9.13 14.06
CA ASP A 100 3.45 9.94 14.64
C ASP A 100 2.16 9.93 13.80
N SER A 101 2.29 9.89 12.47
CA SER A 101 1.16 9.76 11.54
C SER A 101 0.42 8.43 11.72
N VAL A 102 1.16 7.34 11.92
CA VAL A 102 0.63 6.00 12.18
C VAL A 102 0.03 5.93 13.58
N ALA A 103 0.70 6.49 14.59
CA ALA A 103 0.19 6.56 15.96
C ALA A 103 -1.15 7.33 16.03
N LYS A 104 -1.26 8.47 15.33
CA LYS A 104 -2.52 9.22 15.20
C LYS A 104 -3.61 8.39 14.51
N TYR A 105 -3.24 7.64 13.47
CA TYR A 105 -4.17 6.73 12.80
C TYR A 105 -4.68 5.66 13.77
N LEU A 106 -3.78 4.96 14.47
CA LEU A 106 -4.14 3.93 15.45
C LEU A 106 -4.99 4.49 16.59
N ALA A 107 -4.69 5.68 17.10
CA ALA A 107 -5.48 6.35 18.12
C ALA A 107 -6.92 6.64 17.63
N HIS A 108 -7.07 7.04 16.37
CA HIS A 108 -8.40 7.21 15.75
C HIS A 108 -9.14 5.87 15.64
N LEU A 109 -8.47 4.80 15.17
CA LEU A 109 -9.06 3.46 15.09
C LEU A 109 -9.51 2.94 16.47
N GLN A 110 -8.69 3.14 17.50
CA GLN A 110 -9.03 2.79 18.89
C GLN A 110 -10.24 3.55 19.41
N ARG A 111 -10.32 4.85 19.11
CA ARG A 111 -11.45 5.67 19.50
C ARG A 111 -12.74 5.19 18.83
N ILE A 112 -12.74 4.97 17.51
CA ILE A 112 -13.94 4.51 16.80
C ILE A 112 -14.31 3.06 17.14
N GLU A 113 -13.36 2.18 17.45
CA GLU A 113 -13.66 0.83 17.94
C GLU A 113 -14.49 0.89 19.23
N LYS A 114 -14.15 1.83 20.12
CA LYS A 114 -14.84 2.01 21.40
C LYS A 114 -16.20 2.71 21.25
N GLU A 115 -16.28 3.73 20.40
CA GLU A 115 -17.45 4.61 20.31
C GLU A 115 -18.48 4.13 19.29
N ASP A 116 -18.05 3.62 18.14
CA ASP A 116 -18.91 3.25 17.01
C ASP A 116 -18.21 2.22 16.10
N PRO A 117 -18.07 0.96 16.54
CA PRO A 117 -17.21 -0.04 15.88
C PRO A 117 -17.63 -0.37 14.44
N ILE A 118 -18.88 -0.09 14.04
CA ILE A 118 -19.32 -0.28 12.65
C ILE A 118 -18.46 0.54 11.68
N ARG A 119 -17.92 1.68 12.11
CA ARG A 119 -17.07 2.55 11.28
C ARG A 119 -15.77 1.90 10.85
N LEU A 120 -15.29 0.89 11.58
CA LEU A 120 -14.12 0.10 11.18
C LEU A 120 -14.34 -0.63 9.85
N CYS A 121 -15.58 -0.92 9.47
CA CYS A 121 -15.91 -1.54 8.19
C CYS A 121 -15.42 -0.70 7.00
N ALA A 122 -15.41 0.64 7.11
CA ALA A 122 -14.88 1.52 6.07
C ALA A 122 -13.37 1.30 5.86
N TYR A 123 -12.61 1.13 6.95
CA TYR A 123 -11.17 0.93 6.92
C TYR A 123 -10.81 -0.41 6.30
N VAL A 124 -11.43 -1.49 6.79
CA VAL A 124 -11.24 -2.83 6.23
C VAL A 124 -11.59 -2.83 4.74
N TYR A 125 -12.77 -2.32 4.36
CA TYR A 125 -13.20 -2.30 2.97
C TYR A 125 -12.20 -1.55 2.06
N HIS A 126 -11.86 -0.30 2.36
CA HIS A 126 -11.03 0.50 1.45
C HIS A 126 -9.57 0.02 1.40
N LEU A 127 -8.98 -0.39 2.52
CA LEU A 127 -7.59 -0.85 2.55
C LEU A 127 -7.41 -2.16 1.77
N TYR A 128 -8.28 -3.15 2.00
CA TYR A 128 -8.22 -4.42 1.26
C TYR A 128 -8.62 -4.27 -0.21
N MET A 129 -9.64 -3.46 -0.53
CA MET A 129 -9.98 -3.17 -1.93
C MET A 129 -8.82 -2.50 -2.67
N GLY A 130 -8.07 -1.62 -1.98
CA GLY A 130 -6.83 -1.03 -2.47
C GLY A 130 -5.78 -2.10 -2.77
N LEU A 131 -5.58 -3.07 -1.87
CA LEU A 131 -4.62 -4.16 -2.05
C LEU A 131 -5.00 -5.12 -3.19
N PHE A 132 -6.28 -5.46 -3.31
CA PHE A 132 -6.82 -6.33 -4.37
C PHE A 132 -6.82 -5.66 -5.76
N SER A 133 -6.69 -4.33 -5.82
CA SER A 133 -6.70 -3.58 -7.07
C SER A 133 -5.34 -2.93 -7.34
N GLY A 134 -5.02 -1.84 -6.64
CA GLY A 134 -3.76 -1.11 -6.79
C GLY A 134 -2.54 -1.95 -6.40
N GLY A 135 -2.65 -2.74 -5.33
CA GLY A 135 -1.58 -3.66 -4.90
C GLY A 135 -1.21 -4.69 -5.96
N GLN A 136 -2.19 -5.25 -6.68
CA GLN A 136 -1.92 -6.19 -7.77
C GLN A 136 -1.29 -5.53 -9.00
N ILE A 137 -1.70 -4.30 -9.32
CA ILE A 137 -1.04 -3.50 -10.38
C ILE A 137 0.44 -3.26 -10.01
N LEU A 138 0.68 -2.92 -8.74
CA LEU A 138 2.02 -2.70 -8.23
C LEU A 138 2.88 -3.97 -8.25
N ARG A 139 2.33 -5.13 -7.85
CA ARG A 139 3.00 -6.43 -7.95
C ARG A 139 3.43 -6.73 -9.38
N LYS A 140 2.55 -6.50 -10.37
CA LYS A 140 2.86 -6.67 -11.80
C LYS A 140 4.01 -5.76 -12.24
N LYS A 141 3.95 -4.46 -11.93
CA LYS A 141 5.02 -3.50 -12.26
C LYS A 141 6.37 -3.93 -11.69
N ARG A 142 6.40 -4.37 -10.42
CA ARG A 142 7.62 -4.84 -9.76
C ARG A 142 8.16 -6.13 -10.35
N THR A 143 7.28 -7.06 -10.71
CA THR A 143 7.68 -8.32 -11.37
C THR A 143 8.35 -8.04 -12.71
N VAL A 144 7.79 -7.13 -13.51
CA VAL A 144 8.38 -6.69 -14.78
C VAL A 144 9.74 -6.02 -14.56
N ALA A 145 9.84 -5.09 -13.61
CA ALA A 145 11.10 -4.42 -13.28
C ALA A 145 12.19 -5.41 -12.80
N LYS A 146 11.82 -6.38 -11.96
CA LYS A 146 12.72 -7.46 -11.52
C LYS A 146 13.23 -8.26 -12.72
N LYS A 147 12.34 -8.75 -13.60
CA LYS A 147 12.72 -9.49 -14.82
C LYS A 147 13.65 -8.70 -15.74
N PHE A 148 13.39 -7.41 -15.92
CA PHE A 148 14.23 -6.56 -16.76
C PHE A 148 15.63 -6.38 -16.16
N ARG A 149 15.72 -6.19 -14.84
CA ARG A 149 17.01 -6.12 -14.13
C ARG A 149 17.78 -7.43 -14.23
N SER A 150 17.09 -8.57 -14.11
CA SER A 150 17.69 -9.89 -14.27
C SER A 150 18.24 -10.11 -15.66
N PHE A 151 17.47 -9.71 -16.68
CA PHE A 151 17.92 -9.79 -18.06
C PHE A 151 19.12 -8.88 -18.34
N ALA A 152 19.09 -7.63 -17.88
CA ALA A 152 20.23 -6.73 -17.99
C ALA A 152 21.46 -7.28 -17.26
N PHE A 153 21.30 -7.79 -16.04
CA PHE A 153 22.38 -8.42 -15.29
C PHE A 153 22.98 -9.59 -16.06
N PHE A 154 22.17 -10.48 -16.63
CA PHE A 154 22.63 -11.57 -17.49
C PHE A 154 23.44 -11.09 -18.70
N LEU A 155 23.04 -9.98 -19.33
CA LEU A 155 23.78 -9.43 -20.48
C LEU A 155 25.13 -8.79 -20.11
N TYR A 156 25.27 -8.26 -18.90
CA TYR A 156 26.43 -7.45 -18.49
C TYR A 156 27.30 -8.09 -17.41
N SER A 157 26.94 -9.29 -16.92
CA SER A 157 27.63 -9.95 -15.82
C SER A 157 27.96 -11.40 -16.19
N ASN A 158 29.24 -11.79 -16.11
CA ASN A 158 29.68 -13.17 -16.27
C ASN A 158 29.44 -14.05 -15.02
N ASP A 159 28.81 -13.50 -13.98
CA ASP A 159 28.59 -14.17 -12.70
C ASP A 159 27.12 -14.55 -12.55
N VAL A 160 26.83 -15.85 -12.68
CA VAL A 160 25.46 -16.42 -12.74
C VAL A 160 24.82 -16.54 -11.34
N GLN A 161 25.57 -16.32 -10.25
CA GLN A 161 25.20 -16.87 -8.94
C GLN A 161 24.34 -15.97 -8.02
N THR A 162 24.16 -14.68 -8.29
CA THR A 162 23.64 -13.74 -7.26
C THR A 162 22.13 -13.47 -7.25
N GLU A 163 21.37 -13.88 -8.28
CA GLU A 163 19.96 -13.48 -8.39
C GLU A 163 18.96 -14.48 -7.77
N ALA A 164 19.32 -15.77 -7.73
CA ALA A 164 18.49 -16.83 -7.16
C ALA A 164 18.24 -16.66 -5.64
N ASN A 165 19.15 -15.98 -4.93
CA ASN A 165 19.07 -15.74 -3.48
C ASN A 165 18.20 -14.53 -3.07
N ARG A 166 17.56 -13.82 -4.01
CA ARG A 166 16.66 -12.68 -3.72
C ARG A 166 15.19 -12.97 -4.05
N LYS A 167 14.74 -14.21 -3.86
CA LYS A 167 13.30 -14.52 -3.85
C LYS A 167 12.66 -13.90 -2.61
N GLY A 168 11.52 -13.24 -2.77
CA GLY A 168 10.77 -12.59 -1.69
C GLY A 168 10.53 -11.09 -1.88
N GLY A 169 9.98 -10.48 -0.82
CA GLY A 169 9.70 -9.05 -0.75
C GLY A 169 8.42 -8.62 -1.48
N ASP A 170 7.52 -9.56 -1.77
CA ASP A 170 6.20 -9.33 -2.39
C ASP A 170 5.06 -10.09 -1.69
N ALA A 171 5.32 -10.65 -0.50
CA ALA A 171 4.37 -11.45 0.26
C ALA A 171 3.08 -10.70 0.58
N VAL A 172 3.14 -9.39 0.86
CA VAL A 172 1.94 -8.57 1.14
C VAL A 172 0.94 -8.62 -0.02
N THR A 173 1.44 -8.67 -1.26
CA THR A 173 0.62 -8.72 -2.47
C THR A 173 0.39 -10.13 -3.00
N ASP A 174 0.96 -11.13 -2.32
CA ASP A 174 0.83 -12.53 -2.68
C ASP A 174 -0.22 -13.24 -1.83
N PHE A 175 -1.30 -13.66 -2.49
CA PHE A 175 -2.44 -14.29 -1.83
C PHE A 175 -2.39 -15.82 -1.89
N GLY A 176 -1.26 -16.39 -2.33
CA GLY A 176 -1.09 -17.83 -2.43
C GLY A 176 -2.16 -18.44 -3.34
N ASP A 177 -2.84 -19.47 -2.84
CA ASP A 177 -3.89 -20.18 -3.58
C ASP A 177 -5.23 -19.43 -3.63
N TYR A 178 -5.37 -18.33 -2.87
CA TYR A 178 -6.60 -17.54 -2.88
C TYR A 178 -6.70 -16.64 -4.11
N SER A 179 -7.83 -16.72 -4.81
CA SER A 179 -8.14 -15.85 -5.93
C SER A 179 -8.47 -14.44 -5.45
N VAL A 180 -7.63 -13.46 -5.81
CA VAL A 180 -7.89 -12.03 -5.51
C VAL A 180 -9.25 -11.56 -6.05
N ARG A 181 -9.71 -12.14 -7.17
CA ARG A 181 -11.04 -11.83 -7.72
C ARG A 181 -12.14 -12.28 -6.77
N GLU A 182 -12.03 -13.49 -6.21
CA GLU A 182 -13.04 -14.05 -5.31
C GLU A 182 -13.03 -13.30 -3.97
N LEU A 183 -11.85 -13.03 -3.40
CA LEU A 183 -11.72 -12.20 -2.20
C LEU A 183 -12.39 -10.83 -2.36
N LYS A 184 -12.19 -10.20 -3.52
CA LYS A 184 -12.83 -8.92 -3.86
C LYS A 184 -14.35 -9.03 -3.96
N LEU A 185 -14.88 -10.11 -4.54
CA LEU A 185 -16.32 -10.33 -4.66
C LEU A 185 -16.94 -10.56 -3.29
N GLN A 186 -16.35 -11.41 -2.46
CA GLN A 186 -16.81 -11.68 -1.10
C GLN A 186 -16.80 -10.40 -0.25
N LEU A 187 -15.73 -9.60 -0.33
CA LEU A 187 -15.66 -8.33 0.42
C LEU A 187 -16.74 -7.32 -0.02
N VAL A 188 -17.06 -7.29 -1.32
CA VAL A 188 -18.14 -6.46 -1.87
C VAL A 188 -19.52 -6.98 -1.43
N GLU A 189 -19.70 -8.30 -1.38
CA GLU A 189 -20.93 -8.93 -0.90
C GLU A 189 -21.15 -8.63 0.58
N SER A 190 -20.14 -8.87 1.43
CA SER A 190 -20.21 -8.57 2.86
C SER A 190 -20.55 -7.12 3.14
N ILE A 191 -19.87 -6.13 2.50
CA ILE A 191 -20.17 -4.72 2.79
C ILE A 191 -21.58 -4.30 2.35
N ASN A 192 -22.11 -4.90 1.27
CA ASN A 192 -23.47 -4.64 0.82
C ASN A 192 -24.50 -5.29 1.76
N SER A 193 -24.22 -6.51 2.24
CA SER A 193 -25.04 -7.23 3.22
C SER A 193 -25.13 -6.45 4.54
N ILE A 194 -23.97 -6.05 5.09
CA ILE A 194 -23.88 -5.21 6.29
C ILE A 194 -24.75 -3.96 6.11
N ALA A 195 -24.56 -3.22 5.01
CA ALA A 195 -25.27 -1.99 4.77
C ALA A 195 -26.79 -2.15 4.61
N ALA A 196 -27.27 -3.30 4.13
CA ALA A 196 -28.70 -3.58 4.05
C ALA A 196 -29.39 -3.62 5.43
N GLY A 197 -28.64 -3.95 6.49
CA GLY A 197 -29.12 -3.97 7.87
C GLY A 197 -28.97 -2.64 8.63
N LEU A 198 -28.41 -1.60 8.02
CA LEU A 198 -28.13 -0.32 8.69
C LEU A 198 -29.20 0.74 8.40
N ASP A 199 -29.45 1.61 9.38
CA ASP A 199 -30.22 2.83 9.16
C ASP A 199 -29.45 3.84 8.28
N GLU A 200 -30.18 4.80 7.69
CA GLU A 200 -29.58 5.80 6.80
C GLU A 200 -28.55 6.67 7.51
N LYS A 201 -28.72 6.96 8.80
CA LYS A 201 -27.77 7.77 9.57
C LYS A 201 -26.41 7.06 9.65
N THR A 202 -26.42 5.76 9.90
CA THR A 202 -25.22 4.92 10.02
C THR A 202 -24.57 4.70 8.66
N LYS A 203 -25.37 4.50 7.60
CA LYS A 203 -24.85 4.47 6.22
C LYS A 203 -24.13 5.78 5.85
N MET A 204 -24.71 6.93 6.18
CA MET A 204 -24.08 8.24 5.94
C MET A 204 -22.80 8.41 6.75
N ALA A 205 -22.78 7.99 8.02
CA ALA A 205 -21.57 7.99 8.83
C ALA A 205 -20.45 7.12 8.23
N LEU A 206 -20.79 5.96 7.65
CA LEU A 206 -19.82 5.11 6.93
C LEU A 206 -19.29 5.76 5.64
N LEU A 207 -20.13 6.49 4.90
CA LEU A 207 -19.71 7.23 3.70
C LEU A 207 -18.78 8.40 4.06
N GLU A 208 -19.05 9.08 5.16
CA GLU A 208 -18.17 10.13 5.70
C GLU A 208 -16.85 9.55 6.19
N GLU A 209 -16.91 8.50 7.02
CA GLU A 209 -15.74 7.82 7.55
C GLU A 209 -14.87 7.26 6.42
N SER A 210 -15.49 6.77 5.34
CA SER A 210 -14.79 6.35 4.13
C SER A 210 -13.89 7.45 3.55
N ARG A 211 -14.29 8.72 3.61
CA ARG A 211 -13.43 9.83 3.18
C ARG A 211 -12.28 10.03 4.17
N THR A 212 -12.54 9.90 5.46
CA THR A 212 -11.52 9.94 6.53
C THR A 212 -10.45 8.87 6.33
N VAL A 213 -10.82 7.65 5.90
CA VAL A 213 -9.86 6.59 5.56
C VAL A 213 -8.79 7.10 4.58
N PHE A 214 -9.20 7.74 3.49
CA PHE A 214 -8.26 8.27 2.50
C PHE A 214 -7.44 9.45 3.04
N VAL A 215 -8.04 10.32 3.87
CA VAL A 215 -7.30 11.43 4.52
C VAL A 215 -6.18 10.89 5.41
N LEU A 216 -6.48 9.89 6.25
CA LEU A 216 -5.51 9.27 7.13
C LEU A 216 -4.44 8.48 6.34
N ASN A 217 -4.85 7.72 5.31
CA ASN A 217 -3.93 7.04 4.39
C ASN A 217 -2.97 8.03 3.73
N ASN A 218 -3.47 9.18 3.25
CA ASN A 218 -2.63 10.21 2.65
C ASN A 218 -1.66 10.82 3.65
N SER A 219 -2.07 10.99 4.91
CA SER A 219 -1.21 11.49 5.98
C SER A 219 -0.03 10.54 6.24
N VAL A 220 -0.29 9.23 6.33
CA VAL A 220 0.79 8.25 6.53
C VAL A 220 1.68 8.11 5.29
N VAL A 221 1.13 8.12 4.07
CA VAL A 221 1.92 8.05 2.82
C VAL A 221 2.81 9.28 2.66
N LYS A 222 2.35 10.49 3.03
CA LYS A 222 3.17 11.71 3.02
C LYS A 222 4.39 11.59 3.96
N SER A 223 4.23 10.88 5.08
CA SER A 223 5.27 10.73 6.10
C SER A 223 6.40 9.74 5.75
N VAL A 224 6.33 9.06 4.60
CA VAL A 224 7.38 8.17 4.09
C VAL A 224 8.67 8.97 3.81
N ARG A 225 9.75 8.58 4.49
CA ARG A 225 11.11 9.16 4.37
C ARG A 225 11.88 8.58 3.17
N GLY A 226 13.01 9.20 2.85
CA GLY A 226 13.97 8.72 1.84
C GLY A 226 13.59 9.02 0.38
N ALA A 227 12.32 9.33 0.08
CA ALA A 227 11.92 9.74 -1.27
C ALA A 227 12.67 11.00 -1.75
N ASP A 228 12.82 12.00 -0.88
CA ASP A 228 13.49 13.26 -1.21
C ASP A 228 15.02 13.08 -1.35
N GLU A 229 15.61 12.18 -0.55
CA GLU A 229 17.04 11.83 -0.63
C GLU A 229 17.36 11.09 -1.95
N VAL A 230 16.49 10.18 -2.37
CA VAL A 230 16.60 9.50 -3.67
C VAL A 230 16.50 10.51 -4.81
N LEU A 231 15.57 11.47 -4.72
CA LEU A 231 15.44 12.54 -5.72
C LEU A 231 16.74 13.36 -5.82
N LEU A 232 17.29 13.80 -4.68
CA LEU A 232 18.53 14.58 -4.64
C LEU A 232 19.70 13.80 -5.25
N ARG A 233 19.86 12.52 -4.90
CA ARG A 233 20.91 11.67 -5.48
C ARG A 233 20.77 11.56 -7.00
N ARG A 234 19.54 11.41 -7.54
CA ARG A 234 19.30 11.38 -8.99
C ARG A 234 19.67 12.69 -9.67
N LEU A 235 19.32 13.83 -9.07
CA LEU A 235 19.69 15.15 -9.62
C LEU A 235 21.21 15.36 -9.65
N ILE A 236 21.92 14.91 -8.61
CA ILE A 236 23.39 14.96 -8.56
C ILE A 236 23.99 14.10 -9.68
N VAL A 237 23.55 12.85 -9.84
CA VAL A 237 24.05 11.97 -10.90
C VAL A 237 23.76 12.55 -12.29
N PHE A 238 22.56 13.09 -12.50
CA PHE A 238 22.20 13.75 -13.74
C PHE A 238 23.13 14.95 -14.03
N ALA A 239 23.38 15.81 -13.04
CA ALA A 239 24.29 16.93 -13.18
C ALA A 239 25.72 16.47 -13.55
N ILE A 240 26.22 15.40 -12.92
CA ILE A 240 27.54 14.82 -13.25
C ILE A 240 27.57 14.33 -14.70
N VAL A 241 26.52 13.63 -15.16
CA VAL A 241 26.43 13.15 -16.55
C VAL A 241 26.40 14.31 -17.54
N VAL A 242 25.62 15.36 -17.27
CA VAL A 242 25.58 16.57 -18.11
C VAL A 242 26.95 17.23 -18.17
N VAL A 243 27.65 17.38 -17.04
CA VAL A 243 29.01 17.93 -17.00
C VAL A 243 29.98 17.05 -17.79
N MET A 244 29.93 15.73 -17.64
CA MET A 244 30.75 14.81 -18.44
C MET A 244 30.50 14.97 -19.94
N LEU A 245 29.23 15.02 -20.37
CA LEU A 245 28.87 15.20 -21.78
C LEU A 245 29.33 16.56 -22.32
N MET A 246 29.24 17.64 -21.52
CA MET A 246 29.79 18.95 -21.90
C MET A 246 31.30 18.90 -22.05
N ILE A 247 32.03 18.28 -21.12
CA ILE A 247 33.49 18.10 -21.23
C ILE A 247 33.83 17.32 -22.50
N LEU A 248 33.12 16.21 -22.77
CA LEU A 248 33.33 15.40 -23.95
C LEU A 248 33.08 16.19 -25.23
N TYR A 249 32.00 16.98 -25.26
CA TYR A 249 31.71 17.90 -26.36
C TYR A 249 32.86 18.90 -26.57
N PHE A 250 33.35 19.53 -25.50
CA PHE A 250 34.47 20.48 -25.61
C PHE A 250 35.78 19.82 -26.08
N VAL A 251 36.06 18.61 -25.62
CA VAL A 251 37.28 17.87 -26.00
C VAL A 251 37.26 17.45 -27.46
N PHE A 252 36.10 17.04 -27.99
CA PHE A 252 36.01 16.46 -29.33
C PHE A 252 35.49 17.41 -30.41
N PHE A 253 34.73 18.45 -30.05
CA PHE A 253 34.00 19.27 -31.02
C PHE A 253 34.21 20.78 -30.88
N ALA A 254 34.83 21.27 -29.80
CA ALA A 254 35.08 22.71 -29.62
C ALA A 254 36.49 23.16 -30.04
N LYS A 255 37.23 22.32 -30.78
CA LYS A 255 38.59 22.60 -31.28
C LYS A 255 38.67 22.90 -32.79
N GLU A 256 37.54 23.03 -33.47
CA GLU A 256 37.43 23.60 -34.83
C GLU A 256 36.88 25.03 -34.75
#